data_AF-A0A1F6F3Y1-F1
#
_entry.id   AF-A0A1F6F3Y1-F1
#
_cell.length_a   1.000
_cell.length_b   1.000
_cell.length_c   1.000
_cell.angle_alpha   90.00
_cell.angle_beta   90.00
_cell.angle_gamma   90.00
#
_symmetry.space_group_name_H-M   'P 1'
#
loop_
_entity.id
_entity.type
_entity.pdbx_description
1 polymer ?
#
loop_
_entity_poly.entity_id
_entity_poly.type
_entity_poly.pdbx_seq_one_letter_code
_entity_poly.pdbx_strand_id
1 'polypeptide(L)'
;MSGEQILGNFVTYLINPAILVIFTAGFFLFTWGLVQFIMNLNKGSENQEGKLHMLWGIVGMFVMASVYGIVQLLDSTFGLGAFSATPDMSRWQDINIPPYFTN
;
A
#
# COMPACT_ATOMS: atom_id res chain seq x y z
N MET A 1 -31.40 -12.39 -17.42
CA MET A 1 -30.04 -11.93 -17.03
C MET A 1 -30.14 -10.43 -16.86
N SER A 2 -30.17 -9.94 -15.62
CA SER A 2 -30.39 -8.52 -15.33
C SER A 2 -29.17 -7.71 -15.81
N GLY A 3 -29.40 -6.54 -16.41
CA GLY A 3 -28.33 -5.68 -16.92
C GLY A 3 -27.29 -5.30 -15.86
N GLU A 4 -27.65 -5.38 -14.58
CA GLU A 4 -26.77 -5.21 -13.42
C GLU A 4 -25.65 -6.27 -13.34
N GLN A 5 -25.89 -7.52 -13.77
CA GLN A 5 -24.84 -8.54 -13.81
C GLN A 5 -23.80 -8.26 -14.91
N ILE A 6 -24.24 -7.68 -16.02
CA ILE A 6 -23.34 -7.33 -17.14
C ILE A 6 -22.45 -6.15 -16.73
N LEU A 7 -23.04 -5.14 -16.07
CA LEU A 7 -22.30 -4.01 -15.53
C LEU A 7 -21.34 -4.43 -14.41
N GLY A 8 -21.79 -5.30 -13.50
CA GLY A 8 -20.94 -5.86 -12.44
C GLY A 8 -19.73 -6.60 -12.99
N ASN A 9 -19.93 -7.51 -13.95
CA ASN A 9 -18.84 -8.24 -14.58
C ASN A 9 -17.88 -7.31 -15.33
N PHE A 10 -18.37 -6.29 -16.04
CA PHE A 10 -17.51 -5.35 -16.76
C PHE A 10 -16.58 -4.59 -15.80
N VAL A 11 -17.09 -4.13 -14.66
CA VAL A 11 -16.29 -3.43 -13.64
C VAL A 11 -15.27 -4.38 -13.01
N THR A 12 -15.68 -5.58 -12.61
CA THR A 12 -14.80 -6.55 -11.94
C THR A 12 -13.66 -7.04 -12.84
N TYR A 13 -13.92 -7.29 -14.13
CA TYR A 13 -12.92 -7.90 -15.01
C TYR A 13 -12.07 -6.91 -15.81
N LEU A 14 -12.50 -5.64 -15.95
CA LEU A 14 -11.73 -4.63 -16.70
C LEU A 14 -11.23 -3.49 -15.83
N ILE A 15 -12.08 -2.95 -14.95
CA ILE A 15 -11.75 -1.74 -14.20
C ILE A 15 -10.80 -2.05 -13.03
N ASN A 16 -11.11 -3.07 -12.23
CA ASN A 16 -10.26 -3.47 -11.10
C ASN A 16 -8.82 -3.83 -11.51
N PRO A 17 -8.58 -4.72 -12.50
CA PRO A 17 -7.21 -5.04 -12.91
C PRO A 17 -6.50 -3.85 -13.57
N ALA A 18 -7.20 -2.99 -14.30
CA ALA A 18 -6.59 -1.79 -14.89
C ALA A 18 -6.09 -0.81 -13.81
N ILE A 19 -6.87 -0.59 -12.74
CA ILE A 19 -6.46 0.22 -11.59
C ILE A 19 -5.20 -0.38 -10.96
N LEU A 20 -5.17 -1.70 -10.75
CA LEU A 20 -4.03 -2.39 -10.16
C LEU A 20 -2.76 -2.21 -11.00
N VAL A 21 -2.84 -2.36 -12.33
CA VAL A 21 -1.70 -2.19 -13.24
C VAL A 21 -1.15 -0.76 -13.20
N ILE A 22 -2.02 0.26 -13.28
CA ILE A 22 -1.61 1.67 -13.24
C ILE A 22 -0.99 2.00 -11.88
N PHE A 23 -1.58 1.49 -10.80
CA PHE A 23 -1.08 1.68 -9.45
C PHE A 23 0.31 1.04 -9.25
N THR A 24 0.49 -0.21 -9.66
CA THR A 24 1.79 -0.90 -9.59
C THR A 24 2.84 -0.16 -10.41
N ALA A 25 2.50 0.29 -11.63
CA ALA A 25 3.41 1.08 -12.45
C ALA A 25 3.80 2.40 -11.75
N GLY A 26 2.84 3.12 -11.18
CA GLY A 26 3.08 4.34 -10.40
C GLY A 26 3.98 4.10 -9.18
N PHE A 27 3.74 3.01 -8.45
CA PHE A 27 4.56 2.60 -7.31
C PHE A 27 6.01 2.29 -7.69
N PHE A 28 6.24 1.61 -8.81
CA PHE A 28 7.58 1.31 -9.32
C PHE A 28 8.33 2.59 -9.74
N LEU A 29 7.66 3.52 -10.44
CA LEU A 29 8.25 4.80 -10.83
C LEU A 29 8.58 5.67 -9.61
N PHE A 30 7.70 5.68 -8.60
CA PHE A 30 7.94 6.36 -7.33
C PHE A 30 9.16 5.78 -6.60
N THR A 31 9.22 4.46 -6.44
CA THR A 31 10.31 3.77 -5.76
C THR A 31 11.65 3.99 -6.47
N TRP A 32 11.66 3.98 -7.81
CA TRP A 32 12.85 4.32 -8.59
C TRP A 32 13.33 5.75 -8.32
N GLY A 33 12.41 6.73 -8.28
CA GLY A 33 12.72 8.11 -7.92
C GLY A 33 13.30 8.25 -6.52
N LEU A 34 12.78 7.50 -5.54
CA LEU A 34 13.27 7.45 -4.17
C LEU A 34 14.69 6.86 -4.07
N VAL A 35 15.02 5.84 -4.84
CA VAL A 35 16.37 5.26 -4.86
C VAL A 35 17.39 6.25 -5.43
N GLN A 36 17.06 6.91 -6.55
CA GLN A 36 17.91 7.96 -7.14
C GLN A 36 18.16 9.11 -6.16
N PHE A 37 17.11 9.47 -5.41
CA PHE A 37 17.18 10.46 -4.35
C PHE A 37 18.17 10.07 -3.23
N ILE A 38 18.10 8.84 -2.72
CA ILE A 38 19.02 8.31 -1.69
C ILE A 38 20.46 8.19 -2.22
N MET A 39 20.64 7.88 -3.50
CA MET A 39 21.99 7.81 -4.09
C MET A 39 22.64 9.19 -4.23
N ASN A 40 21.86 10.24 -4.52
CA ASN A 40 22.34 11.61 -4.62
C ASN A 40 22.55 12.28 -3.24
N LEU A 41 21.96 11.73 -2.18
CA LEU A 41 22.20 12.09 -0.78
C LEU A 41 23.66 11.98 -0.33
N ASN A 42 24.41 11.04 -0.91
CA ASN A 42 25.74 10.71 -0.43
C ASN A 42 26.86 11.52 -1.13
N LYS A 43 26.53 12.43 -2.05
CA LYS A 43 27.49 13.04 -2.97
C LYS A 43 27.79 14.53 -2.79
N GLY A 44 27.03 15.29 -1.99
CA GLY A 44 27.22 16.74 -1.96
C GLY A 44 27.21 17.39 -0.58
N SER A 45 28.36 17.98 -0.29
CA SER A 45 28.64 18.93 0.76
C SER A 45 27.89 20.25 0.54
N GLU A 46 27.60 20.91 1.67
CA GLU A 46 27.26 22.34 1.79
C GLU A 46 25.75 22.69 1.85
N ASN A 47 25.10 22.22 2.91
CA ASN A 47 23.99 22.85 3.67
C ASN A 47 22.65 23.22 2.97
N GLN A 48 22.60 23.31 1.64
CA GLN A 48 21.37 23.50 0.85
C GLN A 48 20.85 22.16 0.32
N GLU A 49 21.73 21.27 -0.12
CA GLU A 49 21.35 19.92 -0.58
C GLU A 49 20.72 19.09 0.54
N GLY A 50 21.23 19.15 1.77
CA GLY A 50 20.64 18.44 2.90
C GLY A 50 19.20 18.88 3.22
N LYS A 51 18.86 20.15 2.99
CA LYS A 51 17.49 20.68 3.18
C LYS A 51 16.56 20.23 2.06
N LEU A 52 17.03 20.26 0.82
CA LEU A 52 16.33 19.69 -0.32
C LEU A 52 16.09 18.19 -0.10
N HIS A 53 17.05 17.49 0.50
CA HIS A 53 16.88 16.09 0.85
C HIS A 53 15.83 15.82 1.92
N MET A 54 15.80 16.60 3.00
CA MET A 54 14.71 16.49 3.96
C MET A 54 13.33 16.75 3.30
N LEU A 55 13.25 17.72 2.40
CA LEU A 55 12.01 18.04 1.67
C LEU A 55 11.53 16.86 0.82
N TRP A 56 12.41 16.25 0.04
CA TRP A 56 12.10 15.08 -0.77
C TRP A 56 11.76 13.84 0.06
N GLY A 57 12.36 13.65 1.24
CA GLY A 57 11.96 12.61 2.19
C GLY A 57 10.53 12.81 2.71
N ILE A 58 10.14 14.06 3.01
CA ILE A 58 8.78 14.42 3.41
C ILE A 58 7.80 14.22 2.24
N VAL A 59 8.18 14.62 1.03
CA VAL A 59 7.38 14.37 -0.19
C VAL A 59 7.19 12.87 -0.41
N GLY A 60 8.23 12.06 -0.18
CA GLY A 60 8.15 10.60 -0.25
C GLY A 60 7.17 10.00 0.76
N MET A 61 7.23 10.44 2.02
CA MET A 61 6.26 10.03 3.06
C MET A 61 4.84 10.48 2.72
N PHE A 62 4.68 11.71 2.19
CA PHE A 62 3.39 12.23 1.79
C PHE A 62 2.76 11.41 0.67
N VAL A 63 3.54 11.03 -0.35
CA VAL A 63 3.05 10.17 -1.44
C VAL A 63 2.66 8.78 -0.91
N MET A 64 3.48 8.15 -0.07
CA MET A 64 3.16 6.86 0.54
C MET A 64 1.88 6.92 1.40
N ALA A 65 1.70 7.98 2.19
CA ALA A 65 0.49 8.18 3.00
C ALA A 65 -0.75 8.48 2.15
N SER A 66 -0.60 9.29 1.09
CA SER A 66 -1.69 9.61 0.16
C SER A 66 -2.17 8.37 -0.60
N VAL A 67 -1.22 7.57 -1.09
CA VAL A 67 -1.50 6.30 -1.76
C VAL A 67 -2.21 5.32 -0.82
N TYR A 68 -1.69 5.11 0.39
CA TYR A 68 -2.32 4.25 1.39
C TYR A 68 -3.75 4.70 1.72
N GLY A 69 -3.95 6.00 1.92
CA GLY A 69 -5.28 6.56 2.20
C GLY A 69 -6.25 6.36 1.04
N ILE A 70 -5.82 6.56 -0.20
CA ILE A 70 -6.66 6.36 -1.40
C ILE A 70 -7.01 4.88 -1.57
N VAL A 71 -6.05 3.97 -1.43
CA VAL A 71 -6.31 2.52 -1.56
C VAL A 71 -7.26 2.05 -0.45
N GLN A 72 -7.06 2.47 0.80
CA GLN A 72 -7.96 2.14 1.91
C GLN A 72 -9.37 2.72 1.70
N LEU A 73 -9.47 3.94 1.18
CA LEU A 73 -10.75 4.56 0.85
C LEU A 73 -11.48 3.76 -0.24
N LEU A 74 -10.78 3.40 -1.31
CA LEU A 74 -11.31 2.58 -2.39
C LEU A 74 -11.70 1.17 -1.90
N ASP A 75 -10.89 0.56 -1.03
CA ASP A 75 -11.18 -0.74 -0.44
C ASP A 75 -12.43 -0.71 0.44
N SER A 76 -12.60 0.36 1.24
CA SER A 76 -13.80 0.56 2.06
C SER A 76 -15.06 0.93 1.26
N THR A 77 -14.90 1.58 0.10
CA THR A 77 -16.01 2.03 -0.75
C THR A 77 -16.50 0.93 -1.70
N PHE A 78 -15.57 0.12 -2.22
CA PHE A 78 -15.85 -0.91 -3.22
C PHE A 78 -15.72 -2.34 -2.68
N GLY A 79 -15.27 -2.51 -1.43
CA GLY A 79 -15.15 -3.82 -0.77
C GLY A 79 -14.12 -4.74 -1.41
N LEU A 80 -12.99 -4.19 -1.86
CA LEU A 80 -12.04 -4.90 -2.73
C LEU A 80 -11.16 -5.94 -2.00
N GLY A 81 -11.18 -6.00 -0.67
CA GLY A 81 -10.44 -6.95 0.16
C GLY A 81 -8.92 -6.92 -0.05
N ALA A 82 -8.39 -5.87 -0.70
CA ALA A 82 -7.02 -5.87 -1.25
C ALA A 82 -5.94 -5.87 -0.16
N PHE A 83 -6.30 -5.48 1.07
CA PHE A 83 -5.39 -5.40 2.21
C PHE A 83 -5.94 -6.13 3.46
N SER A 84 -6.85 -7.08 3.29
CA SER A 84 -7.41 -7.87 4.39
C SER A 84 -6.56 -9.10 4.71
N ALA A 85 -5.25 -8.95 4.88
CA ALA A 85 -4.44 -10.02 5.48
C ALA A 85 -4.59 -9.95 7.00
N THR A 86 -5.78 -10.30 7.50
CA THR A 86 -5.94 -10.59 8.93
C THR A 86 -5.08 -11.82 9.24
N PRO A 87 -4.06 -11.72 10.11
CA PRO A 87 -3.35 -12.89 10.58
C PRO A 87 -4.38 -13.85 11.19
N ASP A 88 -4.42 -15.08 10.69
CA ASP A 88 -5.30 -16.12 11.22
C ASP A 88 -4.91 -16.40 12.68
N MET A 89 -5.69 -15.83 13.59
CA MET A 89 -5.54 -15.95 15.03
C MET A 89 -6.37 -17.12 15.61
N SER A 90 -7.07 -17.89 14.77
CA SER A 90 -7.69 -19.15 15.19
C SER A 90 -6.64 -20.15 15.69
N ARG A 91 -5.39 -20.04 15.22
CA ARG A 91 -4.27 -20.84 15.74
C ARG A 91 -4.02 -20.68 17.24
N TRP A 92 -4.39 -19.55 17.85
CA TRP A 92 -4.25 -19.32 19.29
C TRP A 92 -5.36 -19.98 20.11
N GLN A 93 -6.51 -20.26 19.50
CA GLN A 93 -7.63 -20.95 20.16
C GLN A 93 -7.36 -22.46 20.30
N ASP A 94 -6.59 -23.03 19.37
CA ASP A 94 -6.21 -24.45 19.38
C ASP A 94 -4.94 -24.74 20.20
N ILE A 95 -4.37 -23.73 20.85
CA ILE A 95 -3.22 -23.95 21.74
C ILE A 95 -3.74 -24.57 23.04
N ASN A 96 -3.45 -25.86 23.22
CA ASN A 96 -3.60 -26.54 24.49
C ASN A 96 -2.58 -26.00 25.49
N ILE A 97 -2.97 -25.02 26.31
CA ILE A 97 -2.11 -24.39 27.31
C ILE A 97 -1.95 -25.34 28.51
N PRO A 98 -0.72 -25.74 28.88
CA PRO A 98 -0.49 -26.58 30.04
C PRO A 98 -0.98 -25.93 31.35
N PRO A 99 -1.46 -26.73 32.32
CA PRO A 99 -2.15 -26.23 33.52
C PRO A 99 -1.29 -25.39 34.48
N TYR A 100 0.03 -25.37 34.31
CA TYR A 100 0.94 -24.57 35.13
C TYR A 100 1.13 -23.12 34.65
N PHE A 101 0.45 -22.72 33.56
CA PHE A 101 0.45 -21.34 33.05
C PHE A 101 -0.85 -20.57 33.35
N THR A 102 -1.87 -21.23 33.89
CA THR A 102 -3.13 -20.63 34.34
C THR A 102 -3.09 -20.52 35.86
N ASN A 103 -2.75 -19.34 36.38
CA ASN A 103 -2.90 -19.01 37.80
C ASN A 103 -4.38 -18.93 38.19
#